data_AF-A0A9P7H4Y5-F1
#
_entry.id   AF-A0A9P7H4Y5-F1
#
_cell.length_a   1.000
_cell.length_b   1.000
_cell.length_c   1.000
_cell.angle_alpha   90.00
_cell.angle_beta   90.00
_cell.angle_gamma   90.00
#
_symmetry.space_group_name_H-M   'P 1'
#
loop_
_entity.id
_entity.type
_entity.pdbx_description
1 polymer ?
#
loop_
_entity_poly.entity_id
_entity_poly.type
_entity_poly.pdbx_seq_one_letter_code
_entity_poly.pdbx_strand_id
1 'polypeptide(L)'
;MSSSTPTQLPTSGTSEHRGSKTKRGHRKSRTGCQTCKLRRIKCGEEKPVCAHCERRGEECSYNLPLHPRHYTSPVSSPQASTTVTNLGLLDLELMHNFCTSTYATLSNDVTIRDLWRIRIVRLCFKCEYAMLAVLSVSALHLSHFSTERKQFLRERAIIYHNQALSIAAPSIDAYNNTNAQELFAFSILTIYYSFAQTPEQKDGPYPPWVVLISGCTSFLALSNSTLSLGPFSALLSKARRRIKCRQQVFKTDYMQQLRVFVDESVADPARRSIYQEALIALNQTYGVFYEVDGDKDLVDIFSWVVLAKDFLESVADEEPEALVVLSYFCVLLHKLPSQWWLNGWVSHIMTRTYASVAKMELFTRIDTLADGKLDFKLYRYTPSFPAAIVATVIFAILSCLHIWRLTKARTWYFIPFTIGGAFETIGYAARIISHNNKESVPAYSLQAILILVAPALFAASIYMILARIIISLRAQHLSLIPVQWMTKVFVCGDIVSFSLQAAGGGIQASGTIEAYDRGEKIILAGLFHRKCLRNPTLAARENAFPWKLDLNILYTVSIIILVRSIFRVVEYLQGNGGYLISHEVFLYIFDAVLMAIVMVVFLIWYVNHLQYKDGNEYDLEPCVVDETNSFR
;
A
#
# COMPACT_ATOMS: atom_id res chain seq x y z
N MET A 1 5.60 92.59 22.99
CA MET A 1 7.06 92.61 22.77
C MET A 1 7.60 91.25 23.15
N SER A 2 8.34 90.64 22.23
CA SER A 2 9.40 89.63 22.49
C SER A 2 9.01 88.27 23.09
N SER A 3 8.83 87.31 22.17
CA SER A 3 9.32 85.91 22.20
C SER A 3 9.93 85.35 23.50
N SER A 4 9.35 84.25 23.99
CA SER A 4 9.94 82.89 24.00
C SER A 4 9.40 82.08 25.18
N THR A 5 8.74 80.96 24.90
CA THR A 5 8.55 79.88 25.89
C THR A 5 8.19 78.58 25.16
N PRO A 6 8.93 77.47 25.38
CA PRO A 6 8.50 76.14 24.99
C PRO A 6 7.98 75.33 26.19
N THR A 7 7.37 74.18 25.86
CA THR A 7 7.11 72.96 26.66
C THR A 7 5.76 72.87 27.40
N GLN A 8 4.79 72.09 26.88
CA GLN A 8 4.49 70.67 27.16
C GLN A 8 3.07 70.27 26.70
N LEU A 9 2.90 68.95 26.51
CA LEU A 9 1.76 68.19 25.96
C LEU A 9 0.35 68.61 26.43
N PRO A 10 -0.70 68.24 25.66
CA PRO A 10 -1.58 67.20 26.21
C PRO A 10 -2.25 66.26 25.18
N THR A 11 -2.28 64.98 25.57
CA THR A 11 -3.39 64.01 25.63
C THR A 11 -4.48 63.91 24.54
N SER A 12 -4.64 62.65 24.12
CA SER A 12 -5.89 61.87 23.96
C SER A 12 -7.00 62.37 23.03
N GLY A 13 -7.19 61.65 21.92
CA GLY A 13 -8.41 61.64 21.12
C GLY A 13 -8.68 60.25 20.54
N THR A 14 -9.55 59.51 21.22
CA THR A 14 -10.56 58.54 20.70
C THR A 14 -10.17 57.53 19.62
N SER A 15 -10.17 56.25 20.01
CA SER A 15 -10.12 55.08 19.15
C SER A 15 -11.43 54.87 18.38
N GLU A 16 -11.41 55.11 17.07
CA GLU A 16 -12.40 54.50 16.17
C GLU A 16 -11.91 53.12 15.72
N HIS A 17 -12.73 52.11 16.02
CA HIS A 17 -12.59 50.74 15.53
C HIS A 17 -12.67 50.70 13.98
N ARG A 18 -11.51 50.69 13.31
CA ARG A 18 -11.42 50.21 11.93
C ARG A 18 -11.31 48.70 11.94
N GLY A 19 -12.38 48.06 11.51
CA GLY A 19 -12.49 46.61 11.37
C GLY A 19 -11.31 45.97 10.64
N SER A 20 -10.95 44.78 11.11
CA SER A 20 -9.97 43.90 10.47
C SER A 20 -10.34 43.70 9.00
N LYS A 21 -9.60 44.36 8.11
CA LYS A 21 -9.71 44.14 6.67
C LYS A 21 -9.30 42.69 6.42
N THR A 22 -10.28 41.89 6.04
CA THR A 22 -10.10 40.57 5.44
C THR A 22 -9.03 40.66 4.35
N LYS A 23 -7.93 39.91 4.51
CA LYS A 23 -6.91 39.77 3.45
C LYS A 23 -7.58 39.10 2.25
N ARG A 24 -7.97 39.90 1.25
CA ARG A 24 -8.38 39.40 -0.07
C ARG A 24 -7.25 38.51 -0.61
N GLY A 25 -7.54 37.23 -0.82
CA GLY A 25 -6.61 36.32 -1.48
C GLY A 25 -6.32 36.81 -2.90
N HIS A 26 -5.05 37.08 -3.20
CA HIS A 26 -4.64 37.48 -4.54
C HIS A 26 -4.40 36.24 -5.41
N ARG A 27 -4.90 36.27 -6.64
CA ARG A 27 -4.66 35.23 -7.66
C ARG A 27 -3.15 35.17 -7.94
N LYS A 28 -2.55 33.99 -7.75
CA LYS A 28 -1.10 33.77 -7.93
C LYS A 28 -0.69 34.12 -9.37
N SER A 29 0.32 34.98 -9.50
CA SER A 29 0.96 35.27 -10.79
C SER A 29 1.68 33.99 -11.25
N ARG A 30 1.31 33.47 -12.44
CA ARG A 30 1.89 32.22 -12.98
C ARG A 30 3.36 32.44 -13.38
N THR A 31 3.69 33.63 -13.85
CA THR A 31 4.96 34.04 -14.45
C THR A 31 5.86 34.86 -13.53
N GLY A 32 5.50 35.03 -12.26
CA GLY A 32 6.29 35.78 -11.28
C GLY A 32 7.67 35.19 -10.99
N CYS A 33 8.61 36.05 -10.58
CA CYS A 33 9.96 35.66 -10.21
C CYS A 33 9.98 34.74 -8.97
N GLN A 34 11.03 33.94 -8.82
CA GLN A 34 11.16 32.99 -7.72
C GLN A 34 11.18 33.69 -6.35
N THR A 35 11.84 34.84 -6.24
CA THR A 35 11.95 35.63 -5.01
C THR A 35 10.58 36.11 -4.52
N CYS A 36 9.74 36.64 -5.40
CA CYS A 36 8.36 37.03 -5.05
C CYS A 36 7.47 35.82 -4.74
N LYS A 37 7.67 34.69 -5.43
CA LYS A 37 6.95 33.43 -5.19
C LYS A 37 7.27 32.84 -3.81
N LEU A 38 8.56 32.77 -3.44
CA LEU A 38 9.01 32.32 -2.11
C LEU A 38 8.40 33.18 -1.00
N ARG A 39 8.33 34.50 -1.24
CA ARG A 39 7.77 35.47 -0.30
C ARG A 39 6.25 35.53 -0.31
N ARG A 40 5.58 34.76 -1.17
CA ARG A 40 4.12 34.69 -1.31
C ARG A 40 3.46 36.06 -1.55
N ILE A 41 4.13 36.94 -2.30
CA ILE A 41 3.62 38.26 -2.72
C ILE A 41 3.40 38.30 -4.24
N LYS A 42 2.59 39.25 -4.72
CA LYS A 42 2.33 39.42 -6.15
C LYS A 42 3.57 40.03 -6.83
N CYS A 43 4.14 39.32 -7.79
CA CYS A 43 5.21 39.83 -8.65
C CYS A 43 4.64 40.84 -9.66
N GLY A 44 5.39 41.91 -9.94
CA GLY A 44 5.04 42.88 -11.00
C GLY A 44 5.37 42.36 -12.41
N GLU A 45 6.21 41.31 -12.50
CA GLU A 45 6.62 40.62 -13.74
C GLU A 45 7.43 41.48 -14.72
N GLU A 46 7.90 42.64 -14.29
CA GLU A 46 8.82 43.47 -15.07
C GLU A 46 10.17 42.74 -15.20
N LYS A 47 10.75 42.77 -16.40
CA LYS A 47 12.06 42.17 -16.72
C LYS A 47 13.04 43.28 -17.07
N PRO A 48 14.32 43.19 -16.65
CA PRO A 48 14.97 42.03 -16.02
C PRO A 48 14.70 41.85 -14.51
N VAL A 49 14.26 42.91 -13.81
CA VAL A 49 14.00 42.90 -12.36
C VAL A 49 12.59 43.42 -12.10
N CYS A 50 11.81 42.75 -11.25
CA CYS A 50 10.48 43.24 -10.90
C CYS A 50 10.55 44.44 -9.96
N ALA A 51 9.57 45.33 -10.01
CA ALA A 51 9.52 46.56 -9.20
C ALA A 51 9.53 46.31 -7.68
N HIS A 52 9.26 45.08 -7.24
CA HIS A 52 9.31 44.70 -5.82
C HIS A 52 10.71 44.24 -5.38
N CYS A 53 11.43 43.52 -6.24
CA CYS A 53 12.81 43.14 -6.00
C CYS A 53 13.75 44.34 -6.14
N GLU A 54 13.49 45.22 -7.11
CA GLU A 54 14.27 46.45 -7.34
C GLU A 54 14.22 47.39 -6.13
N ARG A 55 13.02 47.71 -5.63
CA ARG A 55 12.86 48.57 -4.43
C ARG A 55 13.52 48.02 -3.18
N ARG A 56 13.84 46.73 -3.15
CA ARG A 56 14.45 46.06 -2.00
C ARG A 56 15.90 45.67 -2.22
N GLY A 57 16.45 45.89 -3.41
CA GLY A 57 17.81 45.46 -3.76
C GLY A 57 17.98 43.94 -3.68
N GLU A 58 16.93 43.15 -3.94
CA GLU A 58 16.97 41.68 -3.89
C GLU A 58 17.19 41.10 -5.30
N GLU A 59 17.91 39.98 -5.39
CA GLU A 59 18.14 39.28 -6.66
C GLU A 59 16.83 38.72 -7.23
N CYS A 60 16.55 39.00 -8.51
CA CYS A 60 15.29 38.67 -9.17
C CYS A 60 15.49 37.64 -10.29
N SER A 61 15.12 36.38 -10.05
CA SER A 61 15.28 35.29 -11.02
C SER A 61 13.93 34.79 -11.58
N TYR A 62 13.87 34.55 -12.89
CA TYR A 62 12.66 34.13 -13.61
C TYR A 62 12.74 32.72 -14.24
N ASN A 63 13.76 31.92 -13.91
CA ASN A 63 14.08 30.69 -14.66
C ASN A 63 13.05 29.54 -14.51
N LEU A 64 12.79 28.85 -15.63
CA LEU A 64 11.90 27.68 -15.82
C LEU A 64 12.53 26.34 -15.39
N PRO A 65 11.75 25.25 -15.22
CA PRO A 65 12.21 23.95 -14.73
C PRO A 65 12.98 23.16 -15.81
N LEU A 66 14.07 22.50 -15.42
CA LEU A 66 14.96 21.73 -16.30
C LEU A 66 14.57 20.24 -16.38
N HIS A 67 14.30 19.78 -17.62
CA HIS A 67 14.57 18.44 -18.12
C HIS A 67 15.37 18.59 -19.44
N PRO A 68 16.04 17.54 -19.93
CA PRO A 68 17.40 17.61 -20.47
C PRO A 68 17.43 17.83 -21.98
N ARG A 69 18.39 18.60 -22.49
CA ARG A 69 18.87 18.44 -23.86
C ARG A 69 20.36 18.70 -23.97
N HIS A 70 21.01 17.75 -24.63
CA HIS A 70 22.24 17.87 -25.40
C HIS A 70 22.38 19.25 -26.07
N TYR A 71 23.60 19.80 -26.09
CA TYR A 71 24.36 20.11 -27.31
C TYR A 71 25.76 20.61 -26.93
N THR A 72 26.76 19.85 -27.39
CA THR A 72 28.10 20.24 -27.87
C THR A 72 28.74 21.55 -27.38
N SER A 73 29.94 21.39 -26.82
CA SER A 73 30.97 22.42 -26.59
C SER A 73 31.35 23.20 -27.87
N PRO A 74 31.98 24.39 -27.71
CA PRO A 74 33.44 24.39 -27.84
C PRO A 74 34.20 25.29 -26.83
N VAL A 75 35.34 24.73 -26.40
CA VAL A 75 36.63 25.29 -25.92
C VAL A 75 36.74 26.80 -25.62
N SER A 76 37.08 27.15 -24.36
CA SER A 76 38.17 28.12 -24.02
C SER A 76 38.56 28.10 -22.52
N SER A 77 39.84 27.81 -22.28
CA SER A 77 40.76 28.27 -21.20
C SER A 77 40.45 28.09 -19.69
N PRO A 78 41.44 27.69 -18.87
CA PRO A 78 41.24 27.28 -17.48
C PRO A 78 41.29 28.48 -16.50
N GLN A 79 40.19 28.75 -15.81
CA GLN A 79 40.24 29.50 -14.55
C GLN A 79 40.24 28.51 -13.40
N ALA A 80 41.35 28.50 -12.66
CA ALA A 80 41.53 27.76 -11.42
C ALA A 80 40.43 28.15 -10.43
N SER A 81 39.53 27.21 -10.15
CA SER A 81 38.59 27.31 -9.04
C SER A 81 39.29 26.81 -7.79
N THR A 82 39.57 27.73 -6.88
CA THR A 82 39.98 27.47 -5.50
C THR A 82 38.91 26.60 -4.84
N THR A 83 39.18 25.29 -4.78
CA THR A 83 38.34 24.32 -4.09
C THR A 83 38.53 24.50 -2.60
N VAL A 84 37.62 25.24 -1.96
CA VAL A 84 37.45 25.18 -0.51
C VAL A 84 36.97 23.76 -0.19
N THR A 85 37.87 22.92 0.30
CA THR A 85 37.58 21.54 0.72
C THR A 85 36.78 21.57 2.02
N ASN A 86 35.45 21.64 1.92
CA ASN A 86 34.59 21.33 3.06
C ASN A 86 34.77 19.84 3.41
N LEU A 87 35.20 19.56 4.65
CA LEU A 87 35.32 18.19 5.15
C LEU A 87 33.96 17.50 5.10
N GLY A 88 33.84 16.43 4.32
CA GLY A 88 32.62 15.63 4.16
C GLY A 88 32.29 14.85 5.43
N LEU A 89 31.71 15.51 6.46
CA LEU A 89 31.37 14.86 7.72
C LEU A 89 30.43 13.65 7.55
N LEU A 90 29.54 13.71 6.56
CA LEU A 90 28.69 12.57 6.20
C LEU A 90 29.51 11.39 5.67
N ASP A 91 30.48 11.64 4.79
CA ASP A 91 31.33 10.58 4.24
C ASP A 91 32.13 9.89 5.35
N LEU A 92 32.62 10.67 6.32
CA LEU A 92 33.31 10.15 7.50
C LEU A 92 32.39 9.32 8.42
N GLU A 93 31.17 9.80 8.67
CA GLU A 93 30.14 9.05 9.42
C GLU A 93 29.84 7.71 8.75
N LEU A 94 29.61 7.71 7.44
CA LEU A 94 29.30 6.52 6.66
C LEU A 94 30.49 5.55 6.60
N MET A 95 31.72 6.05 6.44
CA MET A 95 32.93 5.23 6.51
C MET A 95 33.09 4.59 7.89
N HIS A 96 32.90 5.37 8.96
CA HIS A 96 32.93 4.86 10.32
C HIS A 96 31.87 3.77 10.55
N ASN A 97 30.63 4.02 10.13
CA ASN A 97 29.54 3.05 10.20
C ASN A 97 29.86 1.76 9.43
N PHE A 98 30.50 1.87 8.26
CA PHE A 98 30.89 0.68 7.49
C PHE A 98 31.88 -0.20 8.26
N CYS A 99 32.91 0.42 8.83
CA CYS A 99 33.99 -0.25 9.54
C CYS A 99 33.63 -0.74 10.96
N THR A 100 32.52 -0.27 11.52
CA THR A 100 32.08 -0.60 12.89
C THR A 100 30.83 -1.45 12.95
N SER A 101 29.90 -1.27 12.00
CA SER A 101 28.57 -1.88 12.05
C SER A 101 28.22 -2.62 10.75
N THR A 102 28.29 -1.96 9.58
CA THR A 102 27.83 -2.56 8.32
C THR A 102 28.56 -3.86 7.98
N TYR A 103 29.89 -3.89 8.10
CA TYR A 103 30.70 -5.08 7.79
C TYR A 103 30.26 -6.32 8.56
N ALA A 104 29.77 -6.14 9.79
CA ALA A 104 29.37 -7.24 10.68
C ALA A 104 28.11 -7.96 10.17
N THR A 105 27.34 -7.30 9.30
CA THR A 105 26.08 -7.78 8.73
C THR A 105 26.21 -8.33 7.30
N LEU A 106 27.40 -8.28 6.70
CA LEU A 106 27.60 -8.73 5.31
C LEU A 106 27.79 -10.24 5.19
N SER A 107 28.25 -10.93 6.25
CA SER A 107 28.44 -12.39 6.23
C SER A 107 28.45 -12.93 7.65
N ASN A 108 28.05 -14.20 7.80
CA ASN A 108 28.19 -14.92 9.07
C ASN A 108 29.65 -15.37 9.33
N ASP A 109 30.50 -15.34 8.31
CA ASP A 109 31.89 -15.80 8.41
C ASP A 109 32.83 -14.68 8.85
N VAL A 110 33.51 -14.90 9.97
CA VAL A 110 34.47 -13.95 10.55
C VAL A 110 35.54 -13.53 9.54
N THR A 111 36.06 -14.47 8.74
CA THR A 111 37.12 -14.21 7.76
C THR A 111 36.63 -13.29 6.65
N ILE A 112 35.38 -13.49 6.21
CA ILE A 112 34.76 -12.65 5.17
C ILE A 112 34.42 -11.27 5.73
N ARG A 113 33.97 -11.18 6.99
CA ARG A 113 33.75 -9.89 7.65
C ARG A 113 35.05 -9.07 7.76
N ASP A 114 36.16 -9.69 8.16
CA ASP A 114 37.46 -9.02 8.27
C ASP A 114 38.02 -8.61 6.90
N LEU A 115 37.77 -9.42 5.86
CA LEU A 115 38.05 -9.04 4.47
C LEU A 115 37.35 -7.72 4.12
N TRP A 116 36.04 -7.61 4.34
CA TRP A 116 35.28 -6.39 4.05
C TRP A 116 35.72 -5.19 4.88
N ARG A 117 35.91 -5.38 6.19
CA ARG A 117 36.29 -4.31 7.12
C ARG A 117 37.67 -3.71 6.83
N ILE A 118 38.65 -4.55 6.53
CA ILE A 118 40.06 -4.14 6.49
C ILE A 118 40.60 -4.12 5.06
N ARG A 119 40.54 -5.26 4.37
CA ARG A 119 41.24 -5.43 3.09
C ARG A 119 40.51 -4.70 1.96
N ILE A 120 39.19 -4.82 1.90
CA ILE A 120 38.41 -4.14 0.86
C ILE A 120 38.39 -2.63 1.07
N VAL A 121 38.19 -2.14 2.30
CA VAL A 121 38.27 -0.69 2.56
C VAL A 121 39.64 -0.11 2.16
N ARG A 122 40.75 -0.81 2.46
CA ARG A 122 42.10 -0.43 2.01
C ARG A 122 42.26 -0.41 0.48
N LEU A 123 41.63 -1.35 -0.21
CA LEU A 123 41.60 -1.38 -1.67
C LEU A 123 40.81 -0.18 -2.21
N CYS A 124 39.63 0.09 -1.64
CA CYS A 124 38.76 1.19 -2.05
C CYS A 124 39.39 2.57 -1.86
N PHE A 125 40.33 2.76 -0.93
CA PHE A 125 41.06 4.04 -0.81
C PHE A 125 41.87 4.41 -2.07
N LYS A 126 42.17 3.43 -2.93
CA LYS A 126 42.87 3.66 -4.20
C LYS A 126 41.91 3.92 -5.36
N CYS A 127 40.60 3.85 -5.12
CA CYS A 127 39.59 3.77 -6.16
C CYS A 127 38.29 4.48 -5.77
N GLU A 128 38.04 5.64 -6.39
CA GLU A 128 36.92 6.51 -6.06
C GLU A 128 35.56 5.81 -6.18
N TYR A 129 35.28 5.12 -7.30
CA TYR A 129 33.98 4.46 -7.49
C TYR A 129 33.74 3.32 -6.48
N ALA A 130 34.78 2.56 -6.14
CA ALA A 130 34.65 1.48 -5.16
C ALA A 130 34.41 2.05 -3.76
N MET A 131 35.04 3.19 -3.43
CA MET A 131 34.78 3.91 -2.18
C MET A 131 33.35 4.45 -2.10
N LEU A 132 32.86 5.07 -3.17
CA LEU A 132 31.48 5.56 -3.24
C LEU A 132 30.46 4.42 -3.05
N ALA A 133 30.75 3.22 -3.56
CA ALA A 133 29.91 2.04 -3.32
C ALA A 133 29.96 1.55 -1.86
N VAL A 134 31.10 1.66 -1.17
CA VAL A 134 31.18 1.40 0.29
C VAL A 134 30.28 2.37 1.05
N LEU A 135 30.35 3.66 0.72
CA LEU A 135 29.52 4.69 1.35
C LEU A 135 28.03 4.51 1.05
N SER A 136 27.66 4.09 -0.18
CA SER A 136 26.25 3.86 -0.54
C SER A 136 25.64 2.71 0.25
N VAL A 137 26.34 1.57 0.37
CA VAL A 137 25.89 0.43 1.16
C VAL A 137 25.81 0.81 2.65
N SER A 138 26.79 1.57 3.15
CA SER A 138 26.77 2.05 4.53
C SER A 138 25.60 2.99 4.82
N ALA A 139 25.26 3.87 3.87
CA ALA A 139 24.11 4.76 3.98
C ALA A 139 22.79 3.99 4.01
N LEU A 140 22.63 2.96 3.17
CA LEU A 140 21.45 2.08 3.23
C LEU A 140 21.36 1.33 4.56
N HIS A 141 22.48 0.79 5.04
CA HIS A 141 22.55 0.12 6.33
C HIS A 141 22.08 1.05 7.46
N LEU A 142 22.66 2.25 7.55
CA LEU A 142 22.28 3.23 8.57
C LEU A 142 20.82 3.68 8.43
N SER A 143 20.32 3.81 7.20
CA SER A 143 18.91 4.18 6.93
C SER A 143 17.92 3.14 7.45
N HIS A 144 18.32 1.88 7.53
CA HIS A 144 17.46 0.80 8.03
C HIS A 144 17.17 0.98 9.53
N PHE A 145 18.17 1.44 10.29
CA PHE A 145 18.08 1.61 11.75
C PHE A 145 17.72 3.03 12.19
N SER A 146 17.78 4.02 11.30
CA SER A 146 17.41 5.41 11.60
C SER A 146 16.00 5.74 11.11
N THR A 147 15.08 6.09 12.01
CA THR A 147 13.72 6.52 11.64
C THR A 147 13.67 7.97 11.15
N GLU A 148 14.42 8.87 11.78
CA GLU A 148 14.42 10.30 11.48
C GLU A 148 15.15 10.64 10.17
N ARG A 149 16.32 10.02 9.92
CA ARG A 149 17.17 10.30 8.74
C ARG A 149 16.97 9.29 7.60
N LYS A 150 15.98 8.40 7.70
CA LYS A 150 15.75 7.31 6.75
C LYS A 150 15.78 7.77 5.29
N GLN A 151 14.93 8.74 4.96
CA GLN A 151 14.78 9.21 3.58
C GLN A 151 16.05 9.89 3.08
N PHE A 152 16.63 10.79 3.88
CA PHE A 152 17.89 11.46 3.56
C PHE A 152 19.03 10.47 3.27
N LEU A 153 19.21 9.45 4.11
CA LEU A 153 20.26 8.45 3.94
C LEU A 153 20.03 7.57 2.71
N ARG A 154 18.77 7.23 2.39
CA ARG A 154 18.44 6.49 1.15
C ARG A 154 18.71 7.32 -0.09
N GLU A 155 18.32 8.60 -0.10
CA GLU A 155 18.62 9.51 -1.21
C GLU A 155 20.14 9.66 -1.40
N ARG A 156 20.90 9.76 -0.30
CA ARG A 156 22.37 9.79 -0.34
C ARG A 156 22.97 8.51 -0.90
N ALA A 157 22.46 7.34 -0.50
CA ALA A 157 22.91 6.08 -1.05
C ALA A 157 22.73 6.00 -2.58
N ILE A 158 21.59 6.46 -3.09
CA ILE A 158 21.30 6.51 -4.53
C ILE A 158 22.30 7.43 -5.24
N ILE A 159 22.54 8.62 -4.70
CA ILE A 159 23.50 9.58 -5.26
C ILE A 159 24.90 8.97 -5.35
N TYR A 160 25.42 8.40 -4.25
CA TYR A 160 26.74 7.79 -4.24
C TYR A 160 26.85 6.62 -5.21
N HIS A 161 25.83 5.76 -5.28
CA HIS A 161 25.86 4.61 -6.18
C HIS A 161 25.80 5.03 -7.66
N ASN A 162 24.95 6.00 -8.02
CA ASN A 162 24.88 6.51 -9.39
C ASN A 162 26.20 7.19 -9.81
N GLN A 163 26.83 7.95 -8.92
CA GLN A 163 28.14 8.53 -9.16
C GLN A 163 29.21 7.45 -9.31
N ALA A 164 29.21 6.44 -8.43
CA ALA A 164 30.12 5.30 -8.52
C ALA A 164 29.99 4.59 -9.88
N LEU A 165 28.77 4.31 -10.33
CA LEU A 165 28.52 3.66 -11.62
C LEU A 165 29.02 4.51 -12.80
N SER A 166 28.78 5.83 -12.77
CA SER A 166 29.26 6.75 -13.81
C SER A 166 30.79 6.78 -13.91
N ILE A 167 31.49 6.72 -12.78
CA ILE A 167 32.96 6.71 -12.74
C ILE A 167 33.52 5.33 -13.09
N ALA A 168 32.82 4.26 -12.72
CA ALA A 168 33.22 2.88 -13.01
C ALA A 168 33.04 2.51 -14.49
N ALA A 169 32.05 3.08 -15.20
CA ALA A 169 31.69 2.68 -16.56
C ALA A 169 32.88 2.58 -17.55
N PRO A 170 33.78 3.57 -17.67
CA PRO A 170 34.95 3.44 -18.55
C PRO A 170 35.94 2.35 -18.10
N SER A 171 36.03 2.08 -16.80
CA SER A 171 36.87 1.01 -16.25
C SER A 171 36.29 -0.37 -16.52
N ILE A 172 34.96 -0.50 -16.56
CA ILE A 172 34.26 -1.73 -16.95
C ILE A 172 34.55 -2.07 -18.41
N ASP A 173 34.48 -1.08 -19.30
CA ASP A 173 34.79 -1.27 -20.73
C ASP A 173 36.27 -1.63 -20.95
N ALA A 174 37.17 -1.09 -20.13
CA ALA A 174 38.60 -1.36 -20.15
C ALA A 174 39.03 -2.43 -19.12
N TYR A 175 38.19 -3.43 -18.87
CA TYR A 175 38.45 -4.48 -17.89
C TYR A 175 39.77 -5.23 -18.15
N ASN A 176 40.65 -5.29 -17.14
CA ASN A 176 41.91 -6.03 -17.22
C ASN A 176 42.43 -6.42 -15.81
N ASN A 177 43.58 -7.10 -15.74
CA ASN A 177 44.13 -7.58 -14.47
C ASN A 177 44.53 -6.47 -13.48
N THR A 178 44.72 -5.21 -13.90
CA THR A 178 45.14 -4.12 -13.01
C THR A 178 43.98 -3.48 -12.26
N ASN A 179 42.77 -3.49 -12.83
CA ASN A 179 41.55 -2.94 -12.20
C ASN A 179 40.55 -4.02 -11.77
N ALA A 180 40.88 -5.30 -11.99
CA ALA A 180 40.01 -6.43 -11.70
C ALA A 180 39.59 -6.49 -10.22
N GLN A 181 40.48 -6.17 -9.28
CA GLN A 181 40.17 -6.27 -7.84
C GLN A 181 39.15 -5.20 -7.42
N GLU A 182 39.34 -3.97 -7.88
CA GLU A 182 38.50 -2.82 -7.60
C GLU A 182 37.12 -2.98 -8.23
N LEU A 183 37.06 -3.40 -9.49
CA LEU A 183 35.79 -3.70 -10.18
C LEU A 183 35.05 -4.87 -9.54
N PHE A 184 35.78 -5.90 -9.09
CA PHE A 184 35.16 -7.02 -8.37
C PHE A 184 34.59 -6.57 -7.02
N ALA A 185 35.32 -5.75 -6.26
CA ALA A 185 34.80 -5.15 -5.03
C ALA A 185 33.55 -4.30 -5.28
N PHE A 186 33.60 -3.43 -6.30
CA PHE A 186 32.48 -2.60 -6.72
C PHE A 186 31.27 -3.44 -7.13
N SER A 187 31.46 -4.53 -7.87
CA SER A 187 30.38 -5.41 -8.30
C SER A 187 29.64 -6.07 -7.13
N ILE A 188 30.37 -6.59 -6.13
CA ILE A 188 29.75 -7.20 -4.95
C ILE A 188 29.04 -6.15 -4.09
N LEU A 189 29.63 -4.97 -3.91
CA LEU A 189 28.95 -3.86 -3.20
C LEU A 189 27.68 -3.40 -3.94
N THR A 190 27.70 -3.42 -5.26
CA THR A 190 26.53 -3.11 -6.10
C THR A 190 25.43 -4.17 -5.93
N ILE A 191 25.80 -5.44 -5.76
CA ILE A 191 24.84 -6.51 -5.42
C ILE A 191 24.19 -6.23 -4.05
N TYR A 192 24.98 -5.93 -3.01
CA TYR A 192 24.41 -5.57 -1.69
C TYR A 192 23.53 -4.32 -1.75
N TYR A 193 23.95 -3.30 -2.48
CA TYR A 193 23.16 -2.09 -2.71
C TYR A 193 21.81 -2.44 -3.36
N SER A 194 21.82 -3.25 -4.41
CA SER A 194 20.62 -3.67 -5.14
C SER A 194 19.66 -4.46 -4.25
N PHE A 195 20.17 -5.40 -3.44
CA PHE A 195 19.33 -6.09 -2.48
C PHE A 195 18.74 -5.15 -1.42
N ALA A 196 19.56 -4.27 -0.85
CA ALA A 196 19.14 -3.34 0.19
C ALA A 196 18.10 -2.32 -0.29
N GLN A 197 17.91 -2.16 -1.61
CA GLN A 197 16.76 -1.45 -2.14
C GLN A 197 15.49 -2.25 -1.88
N THR A 198 14.52 -1.58 -1.25
CA THR A 198 13.21 -2.18 -1.00
C THR A 198 12.47 -2.21 -2.34
N PRO A 199 11.96 -3.37 -2.79
CA PRO A 199 11.22 -3.44 -4.03
C PRO A 199 9.97 -2.57 -3.95
N GLU A 200 9.75 -1.75 -4.98
CA GLU A 200 8.52 -0.99 -5.14
C GLU A 200 7.46 -1.85 -5.84
N GLN A 201 6.18 -1.55 -5.62
CA GLN A 201 5.07 -2.34 -6.19
C GLN A 201 5.06 -2.35 -7.74
N LYS A 202 5.67 -1.34 -8.36
CA LYS A 202 5.83 -1.21 -9.81
C LYS A 202 6.96 -2.08 -10.37
N ASP A 203 7.87 -2.55 -9.52
CA ASP A 203 9.00 -3.37 -9.93
C ASP A 203 8.48 -4.75 -10.34
N GLY A 204 9.03 -5.30 -11.43
CA GLY A 204 8.73 -6.65 -11.89
C GLY A 204 9.09 -7.73 -10.86
N PRO A 205 8.70 -8.99 -11.09
CA PRO A 205 9.11 -10.11 -10.25
C PRO A 205 10.60 -10.42 -10.41
N TYR A 206 11.20 -10.03 -11.54
CA TYR A 206 12.60 -10.25 -11.86
C TYR A 206 13.48 -9.25 -11.11
N PRO A 207 14.25 -9.70 -10.10
CA PRO A 207 15.00 -8.77 -9.28
C PRO A 207 16.24 -8.25 -10.03
N PRO A 208 16.54 -6.94 -9.99
CA PRO A 208 17.71 -6.37 -10.67
C PRO A 208 19.05 -7.00 -10.26
N TRP A 209 19.14 -7.56 -9.04
CA TRP A 209 20.34 -8.23 -8.56
C TRP A 209 20.67 -9.52 -9.32
N VAL A 210 19.74 -10.14 -10.04
CA VAL A 210 20.02 -11.33 -10.83
C VAL A 210 21.03 -11.03 -11.94
N VAL A 211 20.78 -9.97 -12.72
CA VAL A 211 21.68 -9.51 -13.79
C VAL A 211 23.05 -9.14 -13.23
N LEU A 212 23.07 -8.50 -12.07
CA LEU A 212 24.30 -8.08 -11.39
C LEU A 212 25.15 -9.29 -10.96
N ILE A 213 24.51 -10.36 -10.48
CA ILE A 213 25.21 -11.61 -10.13
C ILE A 213 25.79 -12.25 -11.38
N SER A 214 25.04 -12.32 -12.49
CA SER A 214 25.54 -12.82 -13.76
C SER A 214 26.75 -12.00 -14.24
N GLY A 215 26.69 -10.67 -14.19
CA GLY A 215 27.85 -9.81 -14.52
C GLY A 215 29.07 -10.05 -13.62
N CYS A 216 28.86 -10.30 -12.33
CA CYS A 216 29.94 -10.62 -11.39
C CYS A 216 30.68 -11.91 -11.75
N THR A 217 30.00 -12.90 -12.34
CA THR A 217 30.63 -14.16 -12.76
C THR A 217 31.55 -13.98 -13.97
N SER A 218 31.20 -13.09 -14.89
CA SER A 218 32.04 -12.75 -16.04
C SER A 218 33.37 -12.14 -15.58
N PHE A 219 33.35 -11.22 -14.60
CA PHE A 219 34.57 -10.70 -14.00
C PHE A 219 35.42 -11.80 -13.33
N LEU A 220 34.77 -12.73 -12.62
CA LEU A 220 35.48 -13.84 -12.00
C LEU A 220 36.16 -14.74 -13.04
N ALA A 221 35.51 -15.00 -14.18
CA ALA A 221 36.06 -15.86 -15.24
C ALA A 221 37.30 -15.23 -15.90
N LEU A 222 37.28 -13.91 -16.18
CA LEU A 222 38.37 -13.25 -16.90
C LEU A 222 39.64 -13.02 -16.05
N SER A 223 39.54 -12.88 -14.73
CA SER A 223 40.70 -12.61 -13.86
C SER A 223 40.78 -13.48 -12.60
N ASN A 224 40.30 -14.73 -12.67
CA ASN A 224 40.33 -15.67 -11.54
C ASN A 224 41.73 -15.80 -10.92
N SER A 225 42.80 -15.81 -11.73
CA SER A 225 44.19 -15.90 -11.25
C SER A 225 44.55 -14.69 -10.38
N THR A 226 44.33 -13.47 -10.87
CA THR A 226 44.57 -12.21 -10.15
C THR A 226 43.74 -12.09 -8.88
N LEU A 227 42.45 -12.44 -8.94
CA LEU A 227 41.55 -12.39 -7.79
C LEU A 227 41.93 -13.42 -6.72
N SER A 228 42.40 -14.60 -7.15
CA SER A 228 42.83 -15.67 -6.24
C SER A 228 44.13 -15.39 -5.50
N LEU A 229 44.99 -14.52 -6.04
CA LEU A 229 46.21 -14.04 -5.39
C LEU A 229 45.97 -12.78 -4.54
N GLY A 230 44.84 -12.11 -4.74
CA GLY A 230 44.47 -10.86 -4.11
C GLY A 230 43.75 -10.97 -2.77
N PRO A 231 43.11 -9.87 -2.31
CA PRO A 231 42.37 -9.83 -1.05
C PRO A 231 41.17 -10.80 -1.03
N PHE A 232 40.61 -11.13 -2.19
CA PHE A 232 39.45 -12.02 -2.34
C PHE A 232 39.77 -13.52 -2.25
N SER A 233 41.04 -13.91 -2.09
CA SER A 233 41.47 -15.31 -1.97
C SER A 233 40.63 -16.13 -0.96
N ALA A 234 40.37 -15.57 0.22
CA ALA A 234 39.55 -16.21 1.25
C ALA A 234 38.10 -16.45 0.76
N LEU A 235 37.46 -15.43 0.17
CA LEU A 235 36.10 -15.53 -0.37
C LEU A 235 36.01 -16.58 -1.48
N LEU A 236 36.97 -16.58 -2.40
CA LEU A 236 37.01 -17.52 -3.52
C LEU A 236 37.28 -18.95 -3.06
N SER A 237 38.16 -19.15 -2.08
CA SER A 237 38.42 -20.47 -1.50
C SER A 237 37.16 -21.05 -0.83
N LYS A 238 36.41 -20.21 -0.10
CA LYS A 238 35.12 -20.57 0.49
C LYS A 238 34.11 -20.95 -0.59
N ALA A 239 33.95 -20.12 -1.63
CA ALA A 239 33.05 -20.41 -2.74
C ALA A 239 33.37 -21.76 -3.42
N ARG A 240 34.64 -22.02 -3.73
CA ARG A 240 35.08 -23.31 -4.30
C ARG A 240 34.75 -24.49 -3.39
N ARG A 241 34.98 -24.36 -2.07
CA ARG A 241 34.65 -25.41 -1.09
C ARG A 241 33.14 -25.68 -1.06
N ARG A 242 32.31 -24.65 -1.07
CA ARG A 242 30.84 -24.79 -1.03
C ARG A 242 30.30 -25.40 -2.33
N ILE A 243 30.83 -25.02 -3.49
CA ILE A 243 30.51 -25.68 -4.77
C ILE A 243 30.83 -27.18 -4.71
N LYS A 244 31.98 -27.57 -4.16
CA LYS A 244 32.33 -28.99 -3.99
C LYS A 244 31.35 -29.75 -3.08
N CYS A 245 30.81 -29.09 -2.05
CA CYS A 245 29.80 -29.70 -1.18
C CYS A 245 28.49 -29.97 -1.94
N ARG A 246 28.11 -29.11 -2.89
CA ARG A 246 26.89 -29.27 -3.72
C ARG A 246 26.95 -30.45 -4.68
N GLN A 247 28.15 -30.92 -5.02
CA GLN A 247 28.34 -32.08 -5.90
C GLN A 247 28.18 -33.43 -5.17
N GLN A 248 27.98 -33.41 -3.86
CA GLN A 248 27.73 -34.63 -3.08
C GLN A 248 26.34 -35.19 -3.36
N VAL A 249 26.15 -36.47 -3.08
CA VAL A 249 24.84 -37.13 -3.18
C VAL A 249 24.05 -36.82 -1.91
N PHE A 250 22.89 -36.20 -2.07
CA PHE A 250 21.94 -35.90 -1.00
C PHE A 250 20.89 -37.00 -0.89
N LYS A 251 20.40 -37.26 0.32
CA LYS A 251 19.43 -38.31 0.62
C LYS A 251 18.05 -37.96 0.09
N THR A 252 17.66 -36.69 0.18
CA THR A 252 16.31 -36.24 -0.12
C THR A 252 16.27 -35.51 -1.45
N ASP A 253 15.26 -35.83 -2.25
CA ASP A 253 14.93 -35.08 -3.46
C ASP A 253 13.86 -34.03 -3.16
N TYR A 254 14.29 -32.83 -2.81
CA TYR A 254 13.41 -31.71 -2.49
C TYR A 254 12.66 -31.18 -3.72
N MET A 255 13.17 -31.44 -4.93
CA MET A 255 12.64 -30.89 -6.18
C MET A 255 11.82 -31.91 -6.97
N GLN A 256 11.49 -33.07 -6.40
CA GLN A 256 10.77 -34.14 -7.10
C GLN A 256 9.44 -33.65 -7.69
N GLN A 257 8.59 -33.02 -6.87
CA GLN A 257 7.29 -32.52 -7.30
C GLN A 257 7.41 -31.42 -8.36
N LEU A 258 8.40 -30.53 -8.20
CA LEU A 258 8.62 -29.41 -9.11
C LEU A 258 9.17 -29.87 -10.47
N ARG A 259 9.96 -30.95 -10.49
CA ARG A 259 10.38 -31.61 -11.73
C ARG A 259 9.21 -32.19 -12.50
N VAL A 260 8.33 -32.93 -11.83
CA VAL A 260 7.11 -33.47 -12.47
C VAL A 260 6.26 -32.34 -13.06
N PHE A 261 6.05 -31.25 -12.30
CA PHE A 261 5.34 -30.07 -12.78
C PHE A 261 5.98 -29.47 -14.05
N VAL A 262 7.29 -29.25 -14.06
CA VAL A 262 7.99 -28.71 -15.24
C VAL A 262 7.92 -29.66 -16.43
N ASP A 263 8.05 -30.97 -16.20
CA ASP A 263 7.98 -31.98 -17.26
C ASP A 263 6.60 -32.01 -17.92
N GLU A 264 5.53 -31.78 -17.14
CA GLU A 264 4.15 -31.72 -17.63
C GLU A 264 3.79 -30.37 -18.27
N SER A 265 4.25 -29.25 -17.71
CA SER A 265 3.85 -27.90 -18.14
C SER A 265 4.70 -27.34 -19.29
N VAL A 266 6.00 -27.62 -19.33
CA VAL A 266 6.90 -27.06 -20.34
C VAL A 266 7.00 -28.01 -21.53
N ALA A 267 6.32 -27.71 -22.64
CA ALA A 267 6.27 -28.58 -23.82
C ALA A 267 7.58 -28.64 -24.62
N ASP A 268 8.27 -27.52 -24.77
CA ASP A 268 9.51 -27.42 -25.55
C ASP A 268 10.69 -28.15 -24.86
N PRO A 269 11.30 -29.18 -25.50
CA PRO A 269 12.41 -29.93 -24.92
C PRO A 269 13.63 -29.08 -24.59
N ALA A 270 13.95 -28.06 -25.39
CA ALA A 270 15.12 -27.22 -25.17
C ALA A 270 14.95 -26.36 -23.90
N ARG A 271 13.80 -25.68 -23.78
CA ARG A 271 13.42 -24.96 -22.55
C ARG A 271 13.32 -25.88 -21.34
N ARG A 272 12.72 -27.07 -21.48
CA ARG A 272 12.62 -28.04 -20.38
C ARG A 272 13.99 -28.43 -19.83
N SER A 273 15.00 -28.62 -20.70
CA SER A 273 16.37 -28.91 -20.27
C SER A 273 16.94 -27.80 -19.38
N ILE A 274 16.73 -26.53 -19.75
CA ILE A 274 17.20 -25.36 -18.97
C ILE A 274 16.56 -25.36 -17.56
N TYR A 275 15.26 -25.63 -17.47
CA TYR A 275 14.57 -25.73 -16.18
C TYR A 275 15.09 -26.92 -15.36
N GLN A 276 15.29 -28.09 -15.99
CA GLN A 276 15.80 -29.28 -15.30
C GLN A 276 17.20 -29.04 -14.70
N GLU A 277 18.10 -28.36 -15.43
CA GLU A 277 19.41 -27.97 -14.92
C GLU A 277 19.30 -27.03 -13.70
N ALA A 278 18.41 -26.03 -13.77
CA ALA A 278 18.14 -25.12 -12.65
C ALA A 278 17.56 -25.85 -11.42
N LEU A 279 16.69 -26.85 -11.63
CA LEU A 279 16.11 -27.67 -10.57
C LEU A 279 17.12 -28.62 -9.93
N ILE A 280 18.02 -29.21 -10.71
CA ILE A 280 19.14 -30.01 -10.17
C ILE A 280 20.01 -29.13 -9.28
N ALA A 281 20.40 -27.95 -9.79
CA ALA A 281 21.18 -26.99 -9.01
C ALA A 281 20.45 -26.53 -7.75
N LEU A 282 19.12 -26.34 -7.81
CA LEU A 282 18.31 -25.94 -6.66
C LEU A 282 18.25 -27.07 -5.62
N ASN A 283 18.03 -28.30 -6.05
CA ASN A 283 18.01 -29.48 -5.19
C ASN A 283 19.33 -29.64 -4.43
N GLN A 284 20.45 -29.45 -5.12
CA GLN A 284 21.78 -29.47 -4.49
C GLN A 284 21.94 -28.36 -3.43
N THR A 285 21.41 -27.16 -3.69
CA THR A 285 21.43 -26.08 -2.69
C THR A 285 20.58 -26.43 -1.48
N TYR A 286 19.40 -27.02 -1.68
CA TYR A 286 18.57 -27.55 -0.59
C TYR A 286 19.32 -28.62 0.22
N GLY A 287 19.96 -29.58 -0.45
CA GLY A 287 20.80 -30.59 0.19
C GLY A 287 21.88 -29.97 1.10
N VAL A 288 22.58 -28.95 0.63
CA VAL A 288 23.56 -28.21 1.45
C VAL A 288 22.89 -27.51 2.65
N PHE A 289 21.68 -26.98 2.51
CA PHE A 289 20.99 -26.28 3.59
C PHE A 289 20.38 -27.19 4.66
N TYR A 290 19.95 -28.40 4.28
CA TYR A 290 19.20 -29.30 5.16
C TYR A 290 19.96 -30.55 5.59
N GLU A 291 20.98 -30.99 4.86
CA GLU A 291 21.69 -32.25 5.11
C GLU A 291 23.18 -32.08 5.45
N VAL A 292 23.76 -30.91 5.22
CA VAL A 292 25.17 -30.62 5.53
C VAL A 292 25.26 -29.72 6.76
N ASP A 293 25.94 -30.19 7.79
CA ASP A 293 26.23 -29.41 8.98
C ASP A 293 27.20 -28.25 8.68
N GLY A 294 26.92 -27.08 9.26
CA GLY A 294 27.78 -25.91 9.19
C GLY A 294 27.02 -24.61 8.93
N ASP A 295 27.76 -23.51 8.92
CA ASP A 295 27.20 -22.18 8.69
C ASP A 295 26.66 -22.04 7.26
N LYS A 296 25.46 -21.47 7.17
CA LYS A 296 24.80 -21.09 5.92
C LYS A 296 25.19 -19.65 5.60
N ASP A 297 25.64 -19.43 4.38
CA ASP A 297 26.11 -18.11 3.96
C ASP A 297 25.58 -17.75 2.57
N LEU A 298 25.76 -16.49 2.21
CA LEU A 298 25.25 -15.92 0.97
C LEU A 298 25.83 -16.56 -0.27
N VAL A 299 27.06 -17.06 -0.14
CA VAL A 299 27.76 -17.80 -1.19
C VAL A 299 26.92 -19.00 -1.66
N ASP A 300 26.18 -19.66 -0.77
CA ASP A 300 25.35 -20.81 -1.14
C ASP A 300 24.14 -20.42 -1.98
N ILE A 301 23.54 -19.28 -1.64
CA ILE A 301 22.39 -18.72 -2.32
C ILE A 301 22.80 -18.21 -3.70
N PHE A 302 23.87 -17.42 -3.78
CA PHE A 302 24.37 -16.91 -5.05
C PHE A 302 24.87 -18.01 -5.98
N SER A 303 25.41 -19.10 -5.43
CA SER A 303 25.84 -20.23 -6.26
C SER A 303 24.70 -20.88 -7.03
N TRP A 304 23.45 -20.82 -6.55
CA TRP A 304 22.30 -21.25 -7.36
C TRP A 304 22.01 -20.29 -8.50
N VAL A 305 21.93 -18.99 -8.20
CA VAL A 305 21.66 -17.92 -9.18
C VAL A 305 22.65 -17.98 -10.35
N VAL A 306 23.93 -18.21 -10.04
CA VAL A 306 24.99 -18.35 -11.05
C VAL A 306 24.79 -19.57 -11.95
N LEU A 307 24.41 -20.72 -11.39
CA LEU A 307 24.19 -21.94 -12.17
C LEU A 307 22.88 -21.94 -12.95
N ALA A 308 21.87 -21.22 -12.46
CA ALA A 308 20.57 -21.11 -13.09
C ALA A 308 20.47 -19.89 -14.04
N LYS A 309 21.59 -19.30 -14.47
CA LYS A 309 21.60 -18.04 -15.23
C LYS A 309 20.70 -18.05 -16.47
N ASP A 310 20.69 -19.16 -17.23
CA ASP A 310 19.94 -19.27 -18.48
C ASP A 310 18.45 -19.45 -18.18
N PHE A 311 18.11 -20.17 -17.10
CA PHE A 311 16.76 -20.26 -16.57
C PHE A 311 16.21 -18.91 -16.09
N LEU A 312 17.08 -18.02 -15.60
CA LEU A 312 16.65 -16.73 -15.09
C LEU A 312 16.18 -15.77 -16.20
N GLU A 313 16.48 -16.05 -17.48
CA GLU A 313 15.86 -15.33 -18.61
C GLU A 313 14.35 -15.59 -18.66
N SER A 314 13.90 -16.84 -18.45
CA SER A 314 12.47 -17.17 -18.31
C SER A 314 11.80 -16.46 -17.13
N VAL A 315 12.56 -16.21 -16.05
CA VAL A 315 12.04 -15.40 -14.91
C VAL A 315 11.90 -13.94 -15.29
N ALA A 316 12.84 -13.40 -16.10
CA ALA A 316 12.78 -12.03 -16.61
C ALA A 316 11.58 -11.82 -17.54
N ASP A 317 11.26 -12.84 -18.34
CA ASP A 317 10.06 -12.88 -19.20
C ASP A 317 8.75 -13.11 -18.42
N GLU A 318 8.83 -13.20 -17.09
CA GLU A 318 7.71 -13.48 -16.17
C GLU A 318 6.96 -14.79 -16.51
N GLU A 319 7.66 -15.79 -17.06
CA GLU A 319 7.05 -17.10 -17.36
C GLU A 319 6.51 -17.72 -16.07
N PRO A 320 5.25 -18.19 -16.05
CA PRO A 320 4.59 -18.60 -14.81
C PRO A 320 5.28 -19.82 -14.18
N GLU A 321 5.71 -20.79 -14.96
CA GLU A 321 6.49 -21.95 -14.49
C GLU A 321 7.81 -21.49 -13.85
N ALA A 322 8.51 -20.54 -14.47
CA ALA A 322 9.75 -19.98 -13.93
C ALA A 322 9.52 -19.28 -12.59
N LEU A 323 8.42 -18.55 -12.45
CA LEU A 323 8.06 -17.89 -11.20
C LEU A 323 7.70 -18.88 -10.09
N VAL A 324 7.09 -20.03 -10.42
CA VAL A 324 6.91 -21.14 -9.47
C VAL A 324 8.26 -21.67 -9.01
N VAL A 325 9.19 -21.95 -9.91
CA VAL A 325 10.53 -22.41 -9.55
C VAL A 325 11.28 -21.38 -8.69
N LEU A 326 11.18 -20.09 -9.02
CA LEU A 326 11.76 -19.00 -8.23
C LEU A 326 11.17 -18.92 -6.81
N SER A 327 9.90 -19.26 -6.63
CA SER A 327 9.27 -19.28 -5.29
C SER A 327 9.91 -20.31 -4.36
N TYR A 328 10.33 -21.46 -4.90
CA TYR A 328 11.07 -22.47 -4.13
C TYR A 328 12.46 -21.98 -3.75
N PHE A 329 13.11 -21.16 -4.58
CA PHE A 329 14.34 -20.49 -4.20
C PHE A 329 14.11 -19.46 -3.06
N CYS A 330 12.97 -18.75 -3.05
CA CYS A 330 12.65 -17.79 -2.00
C CYS A 330 12.55 -18.40 -0.60
N VAL A 331 12.18 -19.68 -0.51
CA VAL A 331 12.18 -20.42 0.78
C VAL A 331 13.60 -20.51 1.36
N LEU A 332 14.64 -20.64 0.53
CA LEU A 332 16.04 -20.65 0.99
C LEU A 332 16.46 -19.29 1.53
N LEU A 333 15.98 -18.19 0.93
CA LEU A 333 16.22 -16.84 1.44
C LEU A 333 15.66 -16.66 2.86
N HIS A 334 14.51 -17.27 3.17
CA HIS A 334 13.91 -17.24 4.51
C HIS A 334 14.66 -18.09 5.55
N LYS A 335 15.50 -19.04 5.10
CA LYS A 335 16.35 -19.85 5.99
C LYS A 335 17.65 -19.15 6.39
N LEU A 336 18.03 -18.06 5.72
CA LEU A 336 19.12 -17.22 6.20
C LEU A 336 18.66 -16.46 7.45
N PRO A 337 19.56 -16.23 8.44
CA PRO A 337 19.28 -15.30 9.53
C PRO A 337 18.81 -13.98 8.94
N SER A 338 17.80 -13.32 9.53
CA SER A 338 17.15 -12.15 8.96
C SER A 338 18.17 -11.07 8.57
N GLN A 339 18.52 -11.00 7.29
CA GLN A 339 19.44 -10.01 6.76
C GLN A 339 18.65 -8.75 6.42
N TRP A 340 19.04 -7.61 6.96
CA TRP A 340 18.34 -6.33 6.77
C TRP A 340 18.17 -5.96 5.29
N TRP A 341 19.15 -6.34 4.46
CA TRP A 341 19.19 -6.07 3.02
C TRP A 341 18.37 -7.06 2.19
N LEU A 342 17.80 -8.15 2.74
CA LEU A 342 16.82 -9.01 2.04
C LEU A 342 15.36 -8.69 2.39
N ASN A 343 15.14 -7.72 3.28
CA ASN A 343 13.83 -7.43 3.81
C ASN A 343 12.88 -6.92 2.71
N GLY A 344 11.69 -7.51 2.60
CA GLY A 344 10.66 -7.18 1.62
C GLY A 344 10.73 -7.98 0.31
N TRP A 345 11.91 -8.46 -0.11
CA TRP A 345 12.07 -9.17 -1.39
C TRP A 345 11.30 -10.48 -1.47
N VAL A 346 11.36 -11.33 -0.42
CA VAL A 346 10.62 -12.60 -0.39
C VAL A 346 9.12 -12.34 -0.52
N SER A 347 8.59 -11.36 0.23
CA SER A 347 7.17 -11.01 0.18
C SER A 347 6.77 -10.47 -1.20
N HIS A 348 7.61 -9.62 -1.82
CA HIS A 348 7.37 -9.07 -3.15
C HIS A 348 7.34 -10.16 -4.22
N ILE A 349 8.38 -11.00 -4.28
CA ILE A 349 8.48 -12.09 -5.26
C ILE A 349 7.29 -13.04 -5.10
N MET A 350 6.99 -13.49 -3.88
CA MET A 350 5.84 -14.38 -3.63
C MET A 350 4.52 -13.75 -4.06
N THR A 351 4.28 -12.47 -3.74
CA THR A 351 3.05 -11.75 -4.14
C THR A 351 2.93 -11.69 -5.66
N ARG A 352 4.02 -11.41 -6.37
CA ARG A 352 4.05 -11.37 -7.84
C ARG A 352 3.88 -12.76 -8.46
N THR A 353 4.51 -13.80 -7.89
CA THR A 353 4.32 -15.19 -8.32
C THR A 353 2.85 -15.59 -8.17
N TYR A 354 2.22 -15.32 -7.01
CA TYR A 354 0.79 -15.60 -6.83
C TYR A 354 -0.08 -14.83 -7.83
N ALA A 355 0.22 -13.56 -8.10
CA ALA A 355 -0.51 -12.79 -9.10
C ALA A 355 -0.34 -13.36 -10.52
N SER A 356 0.86 -13.81 -10.89
CA SER A 356 1.13 -14.41 -12.21
C SER A 356 0.50 -15.79 -12.36
N VAL A 357 0.59 -16.65 -11.34
CA VAL A 357 -0.06 -17.96 -11.34
C VAL A 357 -1.59 -17.83 -11.32
N ALA A 358 -2.15 -16.88 -10.57
CA ALA A 358 -3.58 -16.57 -10.63
C ALA A 358 -3.99 -16.06 -12.01
N LYS A 359 -3.13 -15.27 -12.67
CA LYS A 359 -3.31 -14.87 -14.06
C LYS A 359 -3.19 -16.07 -15.01
N MET A 360 -2.32 -17.05 -14.74
CA MET A 360 -2.22 -18.28 -15.51
C MET A 360 -3.45 -19.15 -15.30
N GLU A 361 -3.95 -19.41 -14.10
CA GLU A 361 -5.24 -20.10 -13.90
C GLU A 361 -6.39 -19.38 -14.60
N LEU A 362 -6.36 -18.05 -14.61
CA LEU A 362 -7.30 -17.23 -15.37
C LEU A 362 -7.09 -17.40 -16.89
N PHE A 363 -5.85 -17.48 -17.36
CA PHE A 363 -5.49 -17.62 -18.78
C PHE A 363 -5.69 -19.04 -19.30
N THR A 364 -5.41 -20.09 -18.54
CA THR A 364 -5.77 -21.47 -18.81
C THR A 364 -7.28 -21.64 -18.79
N ARG A 365 -8.00 -20.95 -17.88
CA ARG A 365 -9.46 -20.79 -17.99
C ARG A 365 -9.85 -20.09 -19.30
N ILE A 366 -9.13 -19.05 -19.72
CA ILE A 366 -9.39 -18.32 -20.98
C ILE A 366 -9.01 -19.13 -22.23
N ASP A 367 -8.00 -20.00 -22.20
CA ASP A 367 -7.60 -20.88 -23.29
C ASP A 367 -8.51 -22.12 -23.38
N THR A 368 -9.03 -22.62 -22.25
CA THR A 368 -10.21 -23.50 -22.28
C THR A 368 -11.48 -22.78 -22.77
N LEU A 369 -11.48 -21.44 -22.82
CA LEU A 369 -12.52 -20.61 -23.46
C LEU A 369 -12.12 -20.17 -24.89
N ALA A 370 -10.91 -20.52 -25.37
CA ALA A 370 -10.44 -20.24 -26.72
C ALA A 370 -11.02 -21.22 -27.77
N ASP A 371 -11.82 -22.19 -27.35
CA ASP A 371 -13.04 -22.58 -28.10
C ASP A 371 -14.02 -21.40 -28.07
N GLY A 372 -13.69 -20.39 -28.89
CA GLY A 372 -14.17 -19.01 -28.87
C GLY A 372 -15.60 -18.75 -28.42
N LYS A 373 -15.79 -18.52 -27.12
CA LYS A 373 -16.83 -17.66 -26.52
C LYS A 373 -16.45 -17.31 -25.09
N LEU A 374 -16.36 -16.02 -24.79
CA LEU A 374 -16.33 -15.53 -23.41
C LEU A 374 -17.59 -16.08 -22.71
N ASP A 375 -17.48 -17.10 -21.84
CA ASP A 375 -18.61 -17.66 -21.07
C ASP A 375 -19.02 -16.70 -19.94
N PHE A 376 -19.23 -15.43 -20.29
CA PHE A 376 -19.84 -14.47 -19.40
C PHE A 376 -21.34 -14.60 -19.52
N LYS A 377 -22.00 -14.96 -18.43
CA LYS A 377 -23.45 -15.02 -18.33
C LYS A 377 -23.90 -14.06 -17.25
N LEU A 378 -24.89 -13.21 -17.59
CA LEU A 378 -25.59 -12.34 -16.63
C LEU A 378 -26.17 -13.18 -15.48
N TYR A 379 -26.73 -14.34 -15.83
CA TYR A 379 -27.14 -15.36 -14.85
C TYR A 379 -26.59 -16.72 -15.26
N ARG A 380 -25.89 -17.38 -14.33
CA ARG A 380 -25.46 -18.80 -14.48
C ARG A 380 -26.52 -19.80 -14.03
N TYR A 381 -27.60 -19.31 -13.46
CA TYR A 381 -28.79 -20.05 -13.06
C TYR A 381 -30.03 -19.37 -13.65
N THR A 382 -31.19 -20.00 -13.52
CA THR A 382 -32.46 -19.35 -13.86
C THR A 382 -33.05 -18.73 -12.60
N PRO A 383 -33.19 -17.39 -12.50
CA PRO A 383 -33.70 -16.76 -11.27
C PRO A 383 -35.04 -17.37 -10.88
N SER A 384 -35.20 -17.79 -9.64
CA SER A 384 -36.42 -18.45 -9.18
C SER A 384 -37.57 -17.44 -9.11
N PHE A 385 -38.57 -17.63 -9.97
CA PHE A 385 -39.80 -16.84 -9.98
C PHE A 385 -40.52 -16.81 -8.61
N PRO A 386 -40.78 -17.97 -7.96
CA PRO A 386 -41.44 -17.96 -6.65
C PRO A 386 -40.59 -17.29 -5.57
N ALA A 387 -39.26 -17.49 -5.57
CA ALA A 387 -38.39 -16.86 -4.57
C ALA A 387 -38.31 -15.34 -4.73
N ALA A 388 -38.27 -14.84 -5.97
CA ALA A 388 -38.24 -13.41 -6.26
C ALA A 388 -39.55 -12.73 -5.84
N ILE A 389 -40.71 -13.37 -6.06
CA ILE A 389 -42.01 -12.88 -5.58
C ILE A 389 -42.04 -12.81 -4.05
N VAL A 390 -41.64 -13.89 -3.37
CA VAL A 390 -41.63 -13.93 -1.90
C VAL A 390 -40.75 -12.83 -1.33
N ALA A 391 -39.52 -12.66 -1.85
CA ALA A 391 -38.62 -11.59 -1.43
C ALA A 391 -39.22 -10.21 -1.67
N THR A 392 -39.79 -9.97 -2.87
CA THR A 392 -40.43 -8.69 -3.21
C THR A 392 -41.58 -8.35 -2.26
N VAL A 393 -42.46 -9.32 -1.96
CA VAL A 393 -43.60 -9.13 -1.05
C VAL A 393 -43.12 -8.83 0.37
N ILE A 394 -42.12 -9.58 0.87
CA ILE A 394 -41.55 -9.35 2.20
C ILE A 394 -40.97 -7.94 2.30
N PHE A 395 -40.12 -7.54 1.36
CA PHE A 395 -39.51 -6.21 1.39
C PHE A 395 -40.54 -5.09 1.15
N ALA A 396 -41.57 -5.30 0.33
CA ALA A 396 -42.65 -4.35 0.16
C ALA A 396 -43.43 -4.12 1.46
N ILE A 397 -43.83 -5.20 2.14
CA ILE A 397 -44.55 -5.13 3.43
C ILE A 397 -43.67 -4.42 4.46
N LEU A 398 -42.41 -4.84 4.61
CA LEU A 398 -41.49 -4.22 5.57
C LEU A 398 -41.26 -2.74 5.25
N SER A 399 -41.09 -2.38 3.98
CA SER A 399 -40.91 -0.98 3.55
C SER A 399 -42.15 -0.14 3.84
N CYS A 400 -43.35 -0.64 3.54
CA CYS A 400 -44.60 0.04 3.87
C CYS A 400 -44.77 0.24 5.38
N LEU A 401 -44.45 -0.77 6.19
CA LEU A 401 -44.51 -0.69 7.65
C LEU A 401 -43.50 0.34 8.20
N HIS A 402 -42.30 0.41 7.62
CA HIS A 402 -41.31 1.43 7.99
C HIS A 402 -41.71 2.83 7.54
N ILE A 403 -42.32 3.01 6.36
CA ILE A 403 -42.89 4.30 5.91
C ILE A 403 -44.02 4.75 6.85
N TRP A 404 -44.91 3.83 7.24
CA TRP A 404 -45.97 4.11 8.19
C TRP A 404 -45.40 4.52 9.56
N ARG A 405 -44.39 3.81 10.07
CA ARG A 405 -43.72 4.20 11.33
C ARG A 405 -42.98 5.52 11.20
N LEU A 406 -42.29 5.77 10.10
CA LEU A 406 -41.56 7.01 9.83
C LEU A 406 -42.49 8.22 9.88
N THR A 407 -43.65 8.13 9.23
CA THR A 407 -44.65 9.21 9.18
C THR A 407 -45.38 9.38 10.51
N LYS A 408 -45.80 8.28 11.16
CA LYS A 408 -46.47 8.32 12.47
C LYS A 408 -45.57 8.85 13.58
N ALA A 409 -44.31 8.39 13.62
CA ALA A 409 -43.36 8.79 14.66
C ALA A 409 -42.62 10.09 14.33
N ARG A 410 -42.68 10.61 13.10
CA ARG A 410 -41.94 11.81 12.63
C ARG A 410 -40.41 11.73 12.79
N THR A 411 -39.85 10.53 12.72
CA THR A 411 -38.40 10.30 12.89
C THR A 411 -37.64 10.44 11.56
N TRP A 412 -37.65 11.63 10.96
CA TRP A 412 -37.11 11.88 9.61
C TRP A 412 -35.65 11.50 9.38
N TYR A 413 -34.84 11.39 10.45
CA TYR A 413 -33.47 10.88 10.32
C TYR A 413 -33.40 9.41 9.86
N PHE A 414 -34.50 8.67 9.92
CA PHE A 414 -34.59 7.27 9.48
C PHE A 414 -34.99 7.12 8.00
N ILE A 415 -35.09 8.22 7.24
CA ILE A 415 -35.38 8.22 5.79
C ILE A 415 -34.42 7.30 5.00
N PRO A 416 -33.08 7.34 5.19
CA PRO A 416 -32.18 6.46 4.43
C PRO A 416 -32.54 4.98 4.60
N PHE A 417 -32.95 4.56 5.80
CA PHE A 417 -33.38 3.19 6.06
C PHE A 417 -34.60 2.82 5.21
N THR A 418 -35.62 3.68 5.14
CA THR A 418 -36.80 3.44 4.28
C THR A 418 -36.46 3.39 2.79
N ILE A 419 -35.52 4.22 2.34
CA ILE A 419 -35.04 4.18 0.95
C ILE A 419 -34.32 2.87 0.66
N GLY A 420 -33.50 2.37 1.60
CA GLY A 420 -32.87 1.05 1.50
C GLY A 420 -33.89 -0.08 1.35
N GLY A 421 -34.97 -0.06 2.13
CA GLY A 421 -36.06 -1.04 1.98
C GLY A 421 -36.76 -0.96 0.62
N ALA A 422 -37.00 0.25 0.11
CA ALA A 422 -37.56 0.46 -1.22
C ALA A 422 -36.62 -0.07 -2.31
N PHE A 423 -35.30 0.10 -2.15
CA PHE A 423 -34.30 -0.43 -3.08
C PHE A 423 -34.31 -1.96 -3.10
N GLU A 424 -34.38 -2.64 -1.95
CA GLU A 424 -34.55 -4.10 -1.91
C GLU A 424 -35.83 -4.53 -2.63
N THR A 425 -36.95 -3.84 -2.37
CA THR A 425 -38.25 -4.13 -3.01
C THR A 425 -38.17 -4.04 -4.54
N ILE A 426 -37.64 -2.91 -5.06
CA ILE A 426 -37.52 -2.68 -6.51
C ILE A 426 -36.48 -3.62 -7.12
N GLY A 427 -35.39 -3.91 -6.40
CA GLY A 427 -34.36 -4.83 -6.83
C GLY A 427 -34.90 -6.25 -7.03
N TYR A 428 -35.61 -6.80 -6.04
CA TYR A 428 -36.24 -8.13 -6.19
C TYR A 428 -37.40 -8.11 -7.20
N ALA A 429 -38.12 -7.00 -7.37
CA ALA A 429 -39.12 -6.87 -8.43
C ALA A 429 -38.50 -6.92 -9.84
N ALA A 430 -37.37 -6.23 -10.05
CA ALA A 430 -36.60 -6.29 -11.30
C ALA A 430 -36.03 -7.69 -11.58
N ARG A 431 -35.83 -8.50 -10.53
CA ARG A 431 -35.44 -9.91 -10.63
C ARG A 431 -36.56 -10.81 -11.14
N ILE A 432 -37.82 -10.50 -10.86
CA ILE A 432 -38.99 -11.19 -11.45
C ILE A 432 -38.97 -11.03 -12.98
N ILE A 433 -38.69 -9.81 -13.46
CA ILE A 433 -38.57 -9.53 -14.90
C ILE A 433 -37.40 -10.33 -15.51
N SER A 434 -36.31 -10.47 -14.76
CA SER A 434 -35.12 -11.22 -15.18
C SER A 434 -35.34 -12.74 -15.27
N HIS A 435 -36.39 -13.31 -14.65
CA HIS A 435 -36.76 -14.72 -14.85
C HIS A 435 -37.15 -14.99 -16.30
N ASN A 436 -38.00 -14.11 -16.85
CA ASN A 436 -38.52 -14.22 -18.21
C ASN A 436 -37.51 -13.76 -19.27
N ASN A 437 -36.60 -12.85 -18.91
CA ASN A 437 -35.56 -12.34 -19.81
C ASN A 437 -34.21 -12.21 -19.10
N LYS A 438 -33.43 -13.30 -19.10
CA LYS A 438 -32.13 -13.40 -18.42
C LYS A 438 -31.01 -12.60 -19.10
N GLU A 439 -31.21 -12.21 -20.36
CA GLU A 439 -30.23 -11.45 -21.14
C GLU A 439 -30.49 -9.94 -21.07
N SER A 440 -31.54 -9.52 -20.36
CA SER A 440 -31.86 -8.11 -20.16
C SER A 440 -30.82 -7.44 -19.24
N VAL A 441 -29.82 -6.81 -19.85
CA VAL A 441 -28.82 -5.99 -19.14
C VAL A 441 -29.45 -4.90 -18.27
N PRO A 442 -30.51 -4.18 -18.70
CA PRO A 442 -31.16 -3.19 -17.85
C PRO A 442 -31.80 -3.79 -16.59
N ALA A 443 -32.51 -4.91 -16.71
CA ALA A 443 -33.14 -5.56 -15.57
C ALA A 443 -32.10 -6.12 -14.60
N TYR A 444 -31.04 -6.75 -15.12
CA TYR A 444 -29.92 -7.26 -14.34
C TYR A 444 -29.15 -6.15 -13.62
N SER A 445 -28.84 -5.05 -14.31
CA SER A 445 -28.13 -3.91 -13.71
C SER A 445 -28.97 -3.25 -12.63
N LEU A 446 -30.28 -3.08 -12.86
CA LEU A 446 -31.19 -2.47 -11.91
C LEU A 446 -31.29 -3.28 -10.61
N GLN A 447 -31.51 -4.61 -10.70
CA GLN A 447 -31.53 -5.45 -9.50
C GLN A 447 -30.16 -5.51 -8.80
N ALA A 448 -29.07 -5.66 -9.55
CA ALA A 448 -27.73 -5.76 -8.97
C ALA A 448 -27.34 -4.49 -8.20
N ILE A 449 -27.59 -3.31 -8.77
CA ILE A 449 -27.24 -2.03 -8.14
C ILE A 449 -28.12 -1.78 -6.90
N LEU A 450 -29.43 -1.96 -7.00
CA LEU A 450 -30.34 -1.62 -5.91
C LEU A 450 -30.17 -2.54 -4.70
N ILE A 451 -30.06 -3.86 -4.92
CA ILE A 451 -29.82 -4.83 -3.85
C ILE A 451 -28.46 -4.53 -3.19
N LEU A 452 -27.44 -4.19 -3.97
CA LEU A 452 -26.10 -3.89 -3.47
C LEU A 452 -26.00 -2.59 -2.67
N VAL A 453 -26.78 -1.56 -3.03
CA VAL A 453 -26.74 -0.24 -2.35
C VAL A 453 -27.56 -0.20 -1.06
N ALA A 454 -28.64 -0.98 -0.95
CA ALA A 454 -29.53 -0.95 0.21
C ALA A 454 -28.86 -1.10 1.60
N PRO A 455 -27.88 -2.00 1.83
CA PRO A 455 -27.21 -2.14 3.13
C PRO A 455 -26.41 -0.93 3.57
N ALA A 456 -25.84 -0.18 2.64
CA ALA A 456 -25.12 1.03 3.01
C ALA A 456 -26.09 2.09 3.52
N LEU A 457 -27.31 2.14 2.99
CA LEU A 457 -28.36 2.99 3.53
C LEU A 457 -28.82 2.52 4.92
N PHE A 458 -28.87 1.21 5.16
CA PHE A 458 -29.09 0.67 6.51
C PHE A 458 -27.94 1.02 7.46
N ALA A 459 -26.69 0.85 7.04
CA ALA A 459 -25.50 1.18 7.82
C ALA A 459 -25.43 2.68 8.12
N ALA A 460 -25.73 3.55 7.16
CA ALA A 460 -25.83 4.99 7.37
C ALA A 460 -26.84 5.33 8.48
N SER A 461 -27.98 4.63 8.51
CA SER A 461 -29.01 4.82 9.52
C SER A 461 -28.56 4.36 10.92
N ILE A 462 -27.76 3.29 11.02
CA ILE A 462 -27.13 2.85 12.29
C ILE A 462 -26.24 3.97 12.85
N TYR A 463 -25.40 4.59 12.01
CA TYR A 463 -24.54 5.68 12.46
C TYR A 463 -25.33 6.93 12.85
N MET A 464 -26.45 7.21 12.17
CA MET A 464 -27.36 8.28 12.58
C MET A 464 -27.98 8.04 13.96
N ILE A 465 -28.34 6.79 14.27
CA ILE A 465 -28.84 6.42 15.61
C ILE A 465 -27.72 6.53 16.64
N LEU A 466 -26.54 5.98 16.36
CA LEU A 466 -25.38 6.07 17.25
C LEU A 466 -25.02 7.53 17.59
N ALA A 467 -25.05 8.42 16.60
CA ALA A 467 -24.80 9.85 16.80
C ALA A 467 -25.77 10.45 17.82
N ARG A 468 -27.06 10.11 17.71
CA ARG A 468 -28.11 10.59 18.61
C ARG A 468 -27.96 10.01 20.02
N ILE A 469 -27.55 8.75 20.17
CA ILE A 469 -27.24 8.16 21.48
C ILE A 469 -26.10 8.94 22.15
N ILE A 470 -25.00 9.19 21.42
CA ILE A 470 -23.83 9.92 21.95
C ILE A 470 -24.23 11.33 22.42
N ILE A 471 -25.05 12.04 21.63
CA ILE A 471 -25.56 13.38 21.97
C ILE A 471 -26.47 13.32 23.20
N SER A 472 -27.41 12.37 23.23
CA SER A 472 -28.38 12.23 24.33
C SER A 472 -27.73 11.84 25.66
N LEU A 473 -26.61 11.10 25.61
CA LEU A 473 -25.79 10.78 26.78
C LEU A 473 -24.87 11.93 27.23
N ARG A 474 -24.85 13.07 26.52
CA ARG A 474 -23.87 14.16 26.71
C ARG A 474 -22.42 13.66 26.70
N ALA A 475 -22.15 12.65 25.87
CA ALA A 475 -20.89 11.89 25.84
C ALA A 475 -20.03 12.21 24.61
N GLN A 476 -20.23 13.38 23.98
CA GLN A 476 -19.51 13.79 22.76
C GLN A 476 -17.98 13.77 22.96
N HIS A 477 -17.51 14.16 24.15
CA HIS A 477 -16.09 14.15 24.53
C HIS A 477 -15.47 12.75 24.62
N LEU A 478 -16.29 11.69 24.73
CA LEU A 478 -15.82 10.29 24.74
C LEU A 478 -15.75 9.69 23.34
N SER A 479 -16.35 10.33 22.33
CA SER A 479 -16.29 9.90 20.93
C SER A 479 -14.94 10.27 20.32
N LEU A 480 -14.30 9.33 19.61
CA LEU A 480 -13.05 9.58 18.88
C LEU A 480 -13.28 10.45 17.64
N ILE A 481 -14.43 10.28 16.98
CA ILE A 481 -14.82 11.04 15.79
C ILE A 481 -15.87 12.08 16.21
N PRO A 482 -15.72 13.35 15.81
CA PRO A 482 -16.74 14.36 16.03
C PRO A 482 -18.09 13.90 15.43
N VAL A 483 -19.15 13.94 16.23
CA VAL A 483 -20.48 13.39 15.87
C VAL A 483 -21.01 13.97 14.55
N GLN A 484 -20.68 15.23 14.22
CA GLN A 484 -21.05 15.92 12.98
C GLN A 484 -20.42 15.34 11.71
N TRP A 485 -19.29 14.66 11.84
CA TRP A 485 -18.56 14.02 10.74
C TRP A 485 -18.81 12.52 10.64
N MET A 486 -19.32 11.90 11.71
CA MET A 486 -19.55 10.46 11.77
C MET A 486 -20.49 9.96 10.67
N THR A 487 -21.56 10.66 10.33
CA THR A 487 -22.42 10.20 9.21
C THR A 487 -21.77 10.46 7.84
N LYS A 488 -21.06 11.59 7.68
CA LYS A 488 -20.48 12.02 6.40
C LYS A 488 -19.32 11.12 5.95
N VAL A 489 -18.39 10.85 6.85
CA VAL A 489 -17.22 10.00 6.57
C VAL A 489 -17.65 8.61 6.13
N PHE A 490 -18.68 8.06 6.76
CA PHE A 490 -19.10 6.69 6.54
C PHE A 490 -19.91 6.54 5.25
N VAL A 491 -20.83 7.46 4.97
CA VAL A 491 -21.57 7.49 3.70
C VAL A 491 -20.62 7.70 2.52
N CYS A 492 -19.64 8.60 2.63
CA CYS A 492 -18.63 8.78 1.59
C CYS A 492 -17.78 7.51 1.38
N GLY A 493 -17.39 6.83 2.47
CA GLY A 493 -16.61 5.58 2.39
C GLY A 493 -17.36 4.45 1.68
N ASP A 494 -18.66 4.30 1.93
CA ASP A 494 -19.47 3.28 1.26
C ASP A 494 -19.71 3.63 -0.23
N ILE A 495 -19.94 4.91 -0.56
CA ILE A 495 -20.03 5.37 -1.96
C ILE A 495 -18.73 5.11 -2.74
N VAL A 496 -17.58 5.33 -2.12
CA VAL A 496 -16.26 5.01 -2.73
C VAL A 496 -16.10 3.50 -2.92
N SER A 497 -16.44 2.70 -1.90
CA SER A 497 -16.41 1.23 -2.01
C SER A 497 -17.33 0.71 -3.13
N PHE A 498 -18.50 1.32 -3.31
CA PHE A 498 -19.43 0.93 -4.38
C PHE A 498 -18.97 1.40 -5.75
N SER A 499 -18.40 2.60 -5.84
CA SER A 499 -17.86 3.11 -7.09
C SER A 499 -16.70 2.23 -7.58
N LEU A 500 -15.89 1.71 -6.66
CA LEU A 500 -14.83 0.72 -6.94
C LEU A 500 -15.40 -0.64 -7.36
N GLN A 501 -16.46 -1.14 -6.71
CA GLN A 501 -17.12 -2.40 -7.08
C GLN A 501 -17.87 -2.30 -8.42
N ALA A 502 -18.49 -1.16 -8.72
CA ALA A 502 -19.22 -0.89 -9.96
C ALA A 502 -18.28 -0.60 -11.16
N ALA A 503 -17.14 0.04 -10.93
CA ALA A 503 -16.12 0.28 -11.97
C ALA A 503 -15.38 -1.00 -12.40
N GLY A 504 -15.42 -2.05 -11.58
CA GLY A 504 -14.76 -3.34 -11.84
C GLY A 504 -15.26 -4.12 -13.05
N GLY A 505 -16.36 -3.71 -13.71
CA GLY A 505 -16.82 -4.29 -14.98
C GLY A 505 -16.05 -3.80 -16.23
N GLY A 506 -15.27 -2.72 -16.11
CA GLY A 506 -14.47 -2.17 -17.22
C GLY A 506 -13.07 -1.69 -16.83
N ILE A 507 -12.78 -1.51 -15.54
CA ILE A 507 -11.48 -1.04 -15.05
C ILE A 507 -10.93 -2.04 -14.04
N GLN A 508 -10.53 -3.21 -14.51
CA GLN A 508 -9.79 -4.20 -13.72
C GLN A 508 -8.27 -4.00 -13.90
N ALA A 509 -7.79 -2.75 -13.76
CA ALA A 509 -6.37 -2.39 -13.89
C ALA A 509 -5.90 -1.26 -12.93
N SER A 510 -6.68 -0.91 -11.91
CA SER A 510 -6.31 0.12 -10.94
C SER A 510 -6.59 -0.38 -9.52
N GLY A 511 -5.56 -0.97 -8.91
CA GLY A 511 -5.62 -1.47 -7.55
C GLY A 511 -5.68 -0.32 -6.54
N THR A 512 -6.70 -0.33 -5.69
CA THR A 512 -6.64 0.38 -4.41
C THR A 512 -6.91 -0.63 -3.30
N ILE A 513 -5.82 -1.09 -2.67
CA ILE A 513 -5.87 -1.78 -1.39
C ILE A 513 -6.09 -0.70 -0.32
N GLU A 514 -7.31 -0.15 -0.28
CA GLU A 514 -7.81 0.66 0.85
C GLU A 514 -9.03 -0.01 1.51
N ALA A 515 -9.38 -1.22 1.08
CA ALA A 515 -10.55 -1.95 1.58
C ALA A 515 -10.32 -2.64 2.94
N TYR A 516 -9.07 -2.71 3.43
CA TYR A 516 -8.66 -3.49 4.60
C TYR A 516 -8.77 -2.73 5.94
N ASP A 517 -8.94 -1.40 5.93
CA ASP A 517 -9.08 -0.60 7.17
C ASP A 517 -10.50 -0.62 7.79
N ARG A 518 -11.44 -1.38 7.22
CA ARG A 518 -12.85 -1.36 7.65
C ARG A 518 -13.17 -2.11 8.95
N GLY A 519 -12.20 -2.82 9.53
CA GLY A 519 -12.31 -3.40 10.88
C GLY A 519 -12.43 -2.35 11.99
N GLU A 520 -12.06 -1.10 11.72
CA GLU A 520 -12.07 0.00 12.70
C GLU A 520 -13.49 0.35 13.20
N LYS A 521 -14.53 0.09 12.39
CA LYS A 521 -15.89 0.58 12.63
C LYS A 521 -16.59 -0.08 13.84
N ILE A 522 -16.37 -1.38 14.05
CA ILE A 522 -16.87 -2.10 15.24
C ILE A 522 -16.02 -1.74 16.47
N ILE A 523 -14.73 -1.51 16.27
CA ILE A 523 -13.78 -1.11 17.32
C ILE A 523 -14.15 0.26 17.88
N LEU A 524 -14.53 1.23 17.03
CA LEU A 524 -14.94 2.59 17.43
C LEU A 524 -16.19 2.58 18.33
N ALA A 525 -17.25 1.87 17.91
CA ALA A 525 -18.47 1.76 18.70
C ALA A 525 -18.22 0.95 20.01
N GLY A 526 -17.43 -0.12 19.95
CA GLY A 526 -17.04 -0.90 21.13
C GLY A 526 -16.18 -0.11 22.13
N LEU A 527 -15.30 0.76 21.62
CA LEU A 527 -14.43 1.61 22.42
C LEU A 527 -15.20 2.78 23.06
N PHE A 528 -16.19 3.35 22.37
CA PHE A 528 -17.13 4.31 22.97
C PHE A 528 -17.92 3.65 24.12
N HIS A 529 -18.50 2.48 23.90
CA HIS A 529 -19.25 1.75 24.93
C HIS A 529 -18.37 1.42 26.14
N ARG A 530 -17.13 0.95 25.93
CA ARG A 530 -16.17 0.71 27.02
C ARG A 530 -15.81 1.99 27.79
N LYS A 531 -15.61 3.12 27.10
CA LYS A 531 -15.34 4.42 27.74
C LYS A 531 -16.53 4.93 28.54
N CYS A 532 -17.75 4.76 28.02
CA CYS A 532 -18.98 5.18 28.68
C CYS A 532 -19.29 4.33 29.92
N LEU A 533 -19.01 3.02 29.89
CA LEU A 533 -19.11 2.16 31.08
C LEU A 533 -18.07 2.51 32.15
N ARG A 534 -16.85 2.90 31.75
CA ARG A 534 -15.77 3.26 32.68
C ARG A 534 -15.95 4.65 33.30
N ASN A 535 -16.43 5.62 32.52
CA ASN A 535 -16.70 6.99 32.94
C ASN A 535 -18.13 7.39 32.57
N PRO A 536 -19.15 6.88 33.29
CA PRO A 536 -20.53 7.14 32.92
C PRO A 536 -20.90 8.60 33.21
N THR A 537 -21.44 9.27 32.19
CA THR A 537 -22.02 10.62 32.29
C THR A 537 -23.27 10.59 33.17
N LEU A 538 -23.71 11.74 33.69
CA LEU A 538 -24.90 11.83 34.56
C LEU A 538 -26.14 11.20 33.89
N ALA A 539 -26.39 11.52 32.62
CA ALA A 539 -27.48 10.92 31.84
C ALA A 539 -27.35 9.40 31.67
N ALA A 540 -26.12 8.87 31.58
CA ALA A 540 -25.87 7.43 31.52
C ALA A 540 -26.06 6.73 32.87
N ARG A 541 -25.77 7.42 33.98
CA ARG A 541 -25.95 6.92 35.36
C ARG A 541 -27.42 6.88 35.77
N GLU A 542 -28.19 7.88 35.35
CA GLU A 542 -29.61 8.02 35.67
C GLU A 542 -30.52 7.11 34.82
N ASN A 543 -29.95 6.37 33.84
CA ASN A 543 -30.71 5.56 32.88
C ASN A 543 -31.91 6.31 32.28
N ALA A 544 -31.71 7.58 31.92
CA ALA A 544 -32.77 8.45 31.41
C ALA A 544 -33.50 7.86 30.19
N PHE A 545 -32.86 6.95 29.46
CA PHE A 545 -33.42 6.13 28.39
C PHE A 545 -32.64 4.81 28.27
N PRO A 546 -33.17 3.76 27.60
CA PRO A 546 -32.55 2.44 27.51
C PRO A 546 -31.35 2.37 26.54
N TRP A 547 -30.38 3.27 26.68
CA TRP A 547 -29.25 3.46 25.76
C TRP A 547 -28.36 2.23 25.55
N LYS A 548 -28.24 1.35 26.57
CA LYS A 548 -27.50 0.07 26.47
C LYS A 548 -28.22 -0.92 25.55
N LEU A 549 -29.56 -0.92 25.63
CA LEU A 549 -30.40 -1.75 24.76
C LEU A 549 -30.21 -1.30 23.32
N ASP A 550 -30.29 0.01 23.07
CA ASP A 550 -30.09 0.59 21.74
C ASP A 550 -28.70 0.26 21.17
N LEU A 551 -27.64 0.40 21.96
CA LEU A 551 -26.29 0.00 21.53
C LEU A 551 -26.18 -1.49 21.19
N ASN A 552 -26.78 -2.37 21.98
CA ASN A 552 -26.76 -3.81 21.72
C ASN A 552 -27.50 -4.18 20.42
N ILE A 553 -28.62 -3.50 20.12
CA ILE A 553 -29.29 -3.64 18.81
C ILE A 553 -28.36 -3.19 17.70
N LEU A 554 -27.71 -2.03 17.83
CA LEU A 554 -26.80 -1.50 16.82
C LEU A 554 -25.64 -2.46 16.55
N TYR A 555 -25.06 -3.10 17.59
CA TYR A 555 -24.05 -4.14 17.39
C TYR A 555 -24.59 -5.35 16.66
N THR A 556 -25.75 -5.86 17.08
CA THR A 556 -26.39 -7.04 16.48
C THR A 556 -26.63 -6.82 15.00
N VAL A 557 -27.23 -5.68 14.63
CA VAL A 557 -27.49 -5.31 13.25
C VAL A 557 -26.18 -5.10 12.48
N SER A 558 -25.19 -4.45 13.08
CA SER A 558 -23.89 -4.23 12.43
C SER A 558 -23.16 -5.53 12.09
N ILE A 559 -23.24 -6.54 12.96
CA ILE A 559 -22.68 -7.88 12.69
C ILE A 559 -23.42 -8.53 11.52
N ILE A 560 -24.74 -8.44 11.47
CA ILE A 560 -25.54 -9.01 10.36
C ILE A 560 -25.14 -8.38 9.01
N ILE A 561 -24.99 -7.05 8.96
CA ILE A 561 -24.55 -6.33 7.76
C ILE A 561 -23.09 -6.66 7.40
N LEU A 562 -22.24 -6.88 8.40
CA LEU A 562 -20.85 -7.29 8.17
C LEU A 562 -20.76 -8.68 7.53
N VAL A 563 -21.53 -9.66 8.00
CA VAL A 563 -21.56 -11.01 7.42
C VAL A 563 -21.93 -10.95 5.93
N ARG A 564 -22.94 -10.15 5.58
CA ARG A 564 -23.31 -9.87 4.17
C ARG A 564 -22.17 -9.23 3.39
N SER A 565 -21.48 -8.27 3.99
CA SER A 565 -20.34 -7.59 3.35
C SER A 565 -19.16 -8.54 3.08
N ILE A 566 -18.85 -9.43 4.03
CA ILE A 566 -17.81 -10.47 3.86
C ILE A 566 -18.21 -11.42 2.73
N PHE A 567 -19.46 -11.89 2.72
CA PHE A 567 -19.99 -12.72 1.64
C PHE A 567 -19.81 -12.04 0.27
N ARG A 568 -20.19 -10.76 0.14
CA ARG A 568 -20.05 -10.00 -1.12
C ARG A 568 -18.61 -9.84 -1.58
N VAL A 569 -17.67 -9.68 -0.64
CA VAL A 569 -16.23 -9.65 -0.97
C VAL A 569 -15.77 -11.01 -1.49
N VAL A 570 -16.14 -12.11 -0.84
CA VAL A 570 -15.76 -13.46 -1.28
C VAL A 570 -16.40 -13.79 -2.64
N GLU A 571 -17.67 -13.44 -2.84
CA GLU A 571 -18.36 -13.58 -4.13
C GLU A 571 -17.65 -12.81 -5.24
N TYR A 572 -17.25 -11.56 -4.99
CA TYR A 572 -16.49 -10.74 -5.94
C TYR A 572 -15.14 -11.36 -6.29
N LEU A 573 -14.40 -11.86 -5.29
CA LEU A 573 -13.09 -12.50 -5.49
C LEU A 573 -13.19 -13.79 -6.34
N GLN A 574 -14.32 -14.48 -6.32
CA GLN A 574 -14.52 -15.69 -7.15
C GLN A 574 -14.84 -15.39 -8.63
N GLY A 575 -15.23 -14.15 -8.96
CA GLY A 575 -15.56 -13.73 -10.33
C GLY A 575 -16.84 -14.35 -10.90
N ASN A 576 -17.17 -14.05 -12.18
CA ASN A 576 -18.44 -14.44 -12.80
C ASN A 576 -18.66 -15.97 -12.84
N GLY A 577 -17.59 -16.78 -12.89
CA GLY A 577 -17.62 -18.25 -12.87
C GLY A 577 -17.57 -18.90 -11.48
N GLY A 578 -17.62 -18.10 -10.41
CA GLY A 578 -17.52 -18.57 -9.04
C GLY A 578 -18.67 -19.48 -8.60
N TYR A 579 -18.42 -20.32 -7.60
CA TYR A 579 -19.44 -21.20 -7.02
C TYR A 579 -20.58 -20.39 -6.38
N LEU A 580 -20.27 -19.29 -5.69
CA LEU A 580 -21.26 -18.47 -4.99
C LEU A 580 -22.20 -17.75 -5.95
N ILE A 581 -21.68 -17.10 -6.99
CA ILE A 581 -22.50 -16.41 -8.00
C ILE A 581 -23.27 -17.40 -8.90
N SER A 582 -22.84 -18.66 -8.97
CA SER A 582 -23.53 -19.69 -9.75
C SER A 582 -24.73 -20.32 -9.02
N HIS A 583 -24.88 -20.10 -7.71
CA HIS A 583 -25.96 -20.66 -6.90
C HIS A 583 -26.83 -19.57 -6.30
N GLU A 584 -28.06 -19.46 -6.78
CA GLU A 584 -29.01 -18.43 -6.36
C GLU A 584 -29.29 -18.41 -4.85
N VAL A 585 -29.24 -19.57 -4.20
CA VAL A 585 -29.57 -19.73 -2.78
C VAL A 585 -28.75 -18.80 -1.89
N PHE A 586 -27.46 -18.59 -2.21
CA PHE A 586 -26.59 -17.74 -1.40
C PHE A 586 -27.00 -16.26 -1.45
N LEU A 587 -27.54 -15.80 -2.59
CA LEU A 587 -28.09 -14.44 -2.69
C LEU A 587 -29.29 -14.27 -1.76
N TYR A 588 -30.22 -15.23 -1.72
CA TYR A 588 -31.37 -15.10 -0.81
C TYR A 588 -30.96 -15.21 0.65
N ILE A 589 -30.05 -16.12 1.01
CA ILE A 589 -29.60 -16.26 2.40
C ILE A 589 -28.85 -15.01 2.86
N PHE A 590 -27.82 -14.60 2.13
CA PHE A 590 -26.90 -13.56 2.59
C PHE A 590 -27.33 -12.14 2.25
N ASP A 591 -28.09 -11.92 1.18
CA ASP A 591 -28.59 -10.58 0.82
C ASP A 591 -30.05 -10.34 1.17
N ALA A 592 -30.95 -11.32 0.98
CA ALA A 592 -32.36 -11.12 1.29
C ALA A 592 -32.66 -11.31 2.78
N VAL A 593 -32.36 -12.49 3.32
CA VAL A 593 -32.78 -12.88 4.67
C VAL A 593 -32.07 -12.03 5.72
N LEU A 594 -30.75 -11.82 5.60
CA LEU A 594 -30.02 -10.96 6.52
C LEU A 594 -30.60 -9.53 6.56
N MET A 595 -30.91 -8.93 5.40
CA MET A 595 -31.46 -7.58 5.36
C MET A 595 -32.91 -7.50 5.85
N ALA A 596 -33.72 -8.52 5.55
CA ALA A 596 -35.07 -8.63 6.10
C ALA A 596 -35.05 -8.72 7.63
N ILE A 597 -34.11 -9.49 8.22
CA ILE A 597 -33.91 -9.55 9.67
C ILE A 597 -33.56 -8.15 10.21
N VAL A 598 -32.64 -7.43 9.58
CA VAL A 598 -32.29 -6.05 9.97
C VAL A 598 -33.52 -5.14 9.97
N MET A 599 -34.35 -5.20 8.93
CA MET A 599 -35.60 -4.44 8.85
C MET A 599 -36.61 -4.84 9.93
N VAL A 600 -36.75 -6.12 10.23
CA VAL A 600 -37.64 -6.61 11.31
C VAL A 600 -37.15 -6.13 12.68
N VAL A 601 -35.85 -6.21 12.95
CA VAL A 601 -35.26 -5.75 14.22
C VAL A 601 -35.59 -4.28 14.44
N PHE A 602 -35.37 -3.41 13.45
CA PHE A 602 -35.70 -1.99 13.58
C PHE A 602 -37.20 -1.69 13.53
N LEU A 603 -38.03 -2.59 13.00
CA LEU A 603 -39.48 -2.45 13.04
C LEU A 603 -40.03 -2.72 14.45
N ILE A 604 -39.52 -3.76 15.12
CA ILE A 604 -39.94 -4.11 16.49
C ILE A 604 -39.33 -3.10 17.46
N TRP A 605 -38.03 -2.84 17.36
CA TRP A 605 -37.27 -1.98 18.28
C TRP A 605 -37.00 -0.64 17.60
N TYR A 606 -38.08 0.10 17.42
CA TYR A 606 -38.04 1.38 16.71
C TYR A 606 -37.58 2.49 17.65
N VAL A 607 -36.48 3.13 17.26
CA VAL A 607 -35.85 4.18 18.06
C VAL A 607 -36.60 5.49 17.85
N ASN A 608 -37.70 5.72 18.57
CA ASN A 608 -38.50 6.95 18.51
C ASN A 608 -38.15 7.97 19.61
N HIS A 609 -37.55 7.53 20.69
CA HIS A 609 -37.26 8.34 21.88
C HIS A 609 -36.05 9.28 21.71
N LEU A 610 -35.30 9.18 20.59
CA LEU A 610 -34.12 9.99 20.29
C LEU A 610 -34.42 11.25 19.44
N GLN A 611 -35.65 11.76 19.53
CA GLN A 611 -36.06 12.97 18.80
C GLN A 611 -35.51 14.25 19.45
N TYR A 612 -35.02 15.14 18.61
CA TYR A 612 -34.57 16.47 18.98
C TYR A 612 -35.79 17.40 19.01
N LYS A 613 -36.04 18.10 20.13
CA LYS A 613 -36.92 19.26 20.11
C LYS A 613 -36.11 20.43 19.57
N ASP A 614 -36.51 20.97 18.42
CA ASP A 614 -35.90 22.17 17.85
C ASP A 614 -36.11 23.37 18.79
N GLY A 615 -35.02 23.83 19.43
CA GLY A 615 -34.97 25.09 20.18
C GLY A 615 -33.96 25.05 21.32
N ASN A 616 -32.81 25.71 21.13
CA ASN A 616 -31.68 25.91 22.05
C ASN A 616 -30.69 24.75 22.22
N GLU A 617 -29.49 24.99 21.70
CA GLU A 617 -28.30 24.10 21.68
C GLU A 617 -27.70 23.82 23.09
N TYR A 618 -28.34 24.21 24.19
CA TYR A 618 -27.75 24.07 25.54
C TYR A 618 -28.66 23.58 26.68
N ASP A 619 -29.97 23.37 26.48
CA ASP A 619 -30.86 22.91 27.56
C ASP A 619 -31.54 21.58 27.19
N LEU A 620 -30.99 20.48 27.72
CA LEU A 620 -31.65 19.17 27.74
C LEU A 620 -32.43 19.05 29.07
N GLU A 621 -33.72 19.38 29.06
CA GLU A 621 -34.66 18.84 30.05
C GLU A 621 -35.12 17.44 29.60
N PRO A 622 -35.11 16.43 30.48
CA PRO A 622 -35.69 15.12 30.17
C PRO A 622 -37.21 15.28 29.95
N CYS A 623 -37.75 14.71 28.87
CA CYS A 623 -39.18 14.49 28.76
C CYS A 623 -39.61 13.53 29.88
N VAL A 624 -40.28 14.08 30.90
CA VAL A 624 -41.05 13.31 31.87
C VAL A 624 -42.07 12.49 31.08
N VAL A 625 -42.02 11.17 31.24
CA VAL A 625 -43.08 10.28 30.79
C VAL A 625 -44.27 10.54 31.72
N ASP A 626 -45.35 11.12 31.19
CA ASP A 626 -46.62 11.22 31.93
C ASP A 626 -47.09 9.80 32.27
N GLU A 627 -47.05 9.45 33.56
CA GLU A 627 -47.52 8.18 34.13
C GLU A 627 -49.06 8.04 34.12
N THR A 628 -49.81 8.96 33.51
CA THR A 628 -51.27 8.91 33.49
C THR A 628 -51.81 8.37 32.18
N ASN A 629 -51.56 7.09 31.88
CA ASN A 629 -52.53 6.29 31.10
C ASN A 629 -52.37 4.77 31.26
N SER A 630 -51.89 4.32 32.41
CA SER A 630 -52.00 2.93 32.85
C SER A 630 -53.22 2.81 33.76
N PHE A 631 -54.43 2.78 33.19
CA PHE A 631 -55.61 2.07 33.71
C PHE A 631 -56.76 2.13 32.69
N ARG A 632 -56.68 1.30 31.64
CA ARG A 632 -57.77 0.45 31.14
C ARG A 632 -57.32 -0.42 29.97
#